data_AF-A0A537ZP62-F1
#
_entry.id   AF-A0A537ZP62-F1
#
_cell.length_a   1.000
_cell.length_b   1.000
_cell.length_c   1.000
_cell.angle_alpha   90.00
_cell.angle_beta   90.00
_cell.angle_gamma   90.00
#
_symmetry.space_group_name_H-M   'P 1'
#
loop_
_entity.id
_entity.type
_entity.pdbx_description
1 polymer ?
#
loop_
_entity_poly.entity_id
_entity_poly.type
_entity_poly.pdbx_seq_one_letter_code
_entity_poly.pdbx_strand_id
1 'polypeptide(L)' 'MPCEECGASVHHAARETHVCNEERRLDFQRFRQIRSEIARFEDEFTRYLRTPEGRFHAWYAERDRRRAA' A
#
# COMPACT_ATOMS: atom_id res chain seq x y z
N MET A 1 18.09 7.68 9.82
CA MET A 1 16.74 8.14 9.45
C MET A 1 16.49 7.85 7.97
N PRO A 2 15.29 7.42 7.56
CA PRO A 2 15.00 7.17 6.15
C PRO A 2 15.10 8.48 5.34
N CYS A 3 15.69 8.40 4.14
CA CYS A 3 15.63 9.45 3.13
C CYS A 3 14.19 9.52 2.58
N GLU A 4 13.64 10.72 2.43
CA GLU A 4 12.26 10.92 1.96
C GLU A 4 12.10 10.73 0.45
N GLU A 5 13.21 10.70 -0.29
CA GLU A 5 13.21 10.55 -1.74
C GLU A 5 13.47 9.13 -2.22
N CYS A 6 14.35 8.36 -1.55
CA CYS A 6 14.72 7.01 -1.95
C CYS A 6 14.53 5.94 -0.85
N GLY A 7 14.05 6.32 0.32
CA GLY A 7 13.80 5.40 1.44
C GLY A 7 15.05 4.75 2.04
N ALA A 8 16.26 5.16 1.64
CA ALA A 8 17.49 4.63 2.21
C ALA A 8 17.64 5.02 3.69
N SER A 9 18.07 4.09 4.53
CA SER A 9 18.43 4.38 5.93
C SER A 9 19.77 5.10 5.97
N VAL A 10 19.74 6.42 6.06
CA VAL A 10 20.95 7.26 6.09
C VAL A 10 21.32 7.60 7.54
N HIS A 11 22.62 7.54 7.85
CA HIS A 11 23.14 8.00 9.14
C HIS A 11 22.97 9.52 9.26
N HIS A 12 22.71 10.03 10.47
CA HIS A 12 22.39 11.45 10.67
C HIS A 12 23.47 12.38 10.10
N ALA A 13 24.74 12.07 10.37
CA ALA A 13 25.89 12.88 9.93
C ALA A 13 26.14 12.86 8.42
N ALA A 14 25.55 11.92 7.68
CA ALA A 14 25.72 11.78 6.23
C ALA A 14 24.49 12.24 5.43
N ARG A 15 23.55 12.93 6.09
CA ARG A 15 22.25 13.26 5.48
C ARG A 15 22.37 14.35 4.42
N GLU A 16 23.23 15.34 4.65
CA GLU A 16 23.44 16.46 3.71
C GLU A 16 24.27 16.05 2.48
N THR A 17 25.12 15.03 2.62
CA THR A 17 25.97 14.52 1.52
C THR A 17 25.38 13.29 0.82
N HIS A 18 24.20 12.84 1.23
CA HIS A 18 23.56 11.67 0.65
C HIS A 18 23.09 11.94 -0.77
N VAL A 19 23.59 11.15 -1.72
CA VAL A 19 23.11 11.12 -3.10
C VAL A 19 22.24 9.88 -3.28
N CYS A 20 20.99 10.09 -3.70
CA CYS A 20 20.06 9.01 -3.98
C CYS A 20 20.55 8.18 -5.18
N ASN A 21 20.55 6.85 -5.04
CA ASN A 21 20.63 5.97 -6.20
C ASN A 21 19.33 6.11 -7.01
N GLU A 22 19.44 6.32 -8.32
CA GLU A 22 18.30 6.65 -9.17
C GLU A 22 17.30 5.49 -9.31
N GLU A 23 17.77 4.26 -9.51
CA GLU A 23 16.93 3.06 -9.58
C GLU A 23 16.12 2.88 -8.29
N ARG A 24 16.81 2.97 -7.14
CA ARG A 24 16.18 2.90 -5.81
C ARG A 24 15.16 4.01 -5.58
N ARG A 25 15.43 5.22 -6.09
CA ARG A 25 14.52 6.35 -6.00
C ARG A 25 13.23 6.09 -6.80
N LEU A 26 13.34 5.57 -8.03
CA LEU A 26 12.19 5.23 -8.86
C LEU A 26 11.33 4.14 -8.21
N ASP A 27 11.96 3.09 -7.67
CA ASP A 27 11.25 2.04 -6.94
C ASP A 27 10.53 2.62 -5.72
N PHE A 28 11.23 3.43 -4.91
CA PHE A 28 10.65 4.03 -3.72
C PHE A 28 9.48 4.96 -4.05
N GLN A 29 9.58 5.76 -5.11
CA GLN A 29 8.48 6.62 -5.58
C GLN A 29 7.28 5.79 -6.04
N ARG A 30 7.50 4.70 -6.78
CA ARG A 30 6.45 3.78 -7.20
C ARG A 30 5.74 3.16 -6.00
N PHE A 31 6.50 2.66 -5.02
CA PHE A 31 5.94 2.14 -3.78
C PHE A 31 5.14 3.20 -3.02
N ARG A 32 5.65 4.44 -2.93
CA ARG A 32 4.96 5.53 -2.23
C ARG A 32 3.63 5.90 -2.89
N GLN A 33 3.58 5.97 -4.22
CA GLN A 33 2.34 6.24 -4.97
C GLN A 33 1.31 5.12 -4.78
N ILE A 34 1.76 3.86 -4.86
CA ILE A 34 0.90 2.69 -4.65
C ILE A 34 0.31 2.69 -3.23
N ARG A 35 1.04 3.15 -2.20
CA ARG A 35 0.50 3.20 -0.82
C ARG A 35 -0.72 4.10 -0.69
N SER A 36 -0.75 5.26 -1.35
CA SER A 36 -1.94 6.12 -1.34
C SER A 36 -3.11 5.49 -2.11
N GLU A 37 -2.83 4.79 -3.20
CA GLU A 37 -3.87 4.09 -3.96
C GLU A 37 -4.46 2.91 -3.19
N ILE A 38 -3.63 2.14 -2.50
CA ILE A 38 -4.05 1.06 -1.60
C ILE A 38 -4.93 1.63 -0.49
N ALA A 39 -4.51 2.70 0.18
CA ALA A 39 -5.29 3.30 1.26
C ALA A 39 -6.67 3.80 0.77
N ARG A 40 -6.72 4.41 -0.42
CA ARG A 40 -7.99 4.82 -1.05
C ARG A 40 -8.86 3.60 -1.36
N PHE A 41 -8.27 2.57 -1.97
CA PHE A 41 -8.99 1.33 -2.28
C PHE A 41 -9.54 0.66 -1.02
N GLU A 42 -8.77 0.58 0.07
CA GLU A 42 -9.20 0.02 1.34
C GLU A 42 -10.41 0.76 1.92
N ASP A 43 -10.42 2.10 1.84
CA ASP A 43 -11.57 2.91 2.26
C ASP A 43 -12.80 2.68 1.37
N GLU A 44 -12.63 2.71 0.05
CA GLU A 44 -13.69 2.44 -0.92
C GLU A 44 -14.29 1.03 -0.73
N PHE A 45 -13.42 0.02 -0.58
CA PHE A 45 -13.82 -1.36 -0.36
C PHE A 45 -14.54 -1.53 0.98
N THR A 46 -14.03 -0.91 2.05
CA THR A 46 -14.70 -0.92 3.37
C THR A 46 -16.08 -0.27 3.30
N ARG A 47 -16.21 0.84 2.58
CA ARG A 47 -17.49 1.50 2.34
C ARG A 47 -18.44 0.59 1.56
N TYR A 48 -17.96 -0.05 0.50
CA TYR A 48 -18.73 -1.00 -0.29
C TYR A 48 -19.24 -2.18 0.55
N LEU A 49 -18.38 -2.81 1.37
CA LEU A 49 -18.78 -3.93 2.24
C LEU A 49 -19.84 -3.56 3.28
N ARG A 50 -20.10 -2.27 3.51
CA ARG A 50 -21.17 -1.80 4.39
C ARG A 50 -22.52 -1.68 3.68
N THR A 51 -22.58 -1.68 2.35
CA THR A 51 -23.84 -1.66 1.59
C THR A 51 -24.53 -3.03 1.63
N PRO A 52 -25.85 -3.12 1.36
CA PRO A 52 -26.53 -4.41 1.24
C PRO A 52 -25.89 -5.35 0.22
N GLU A 53 -25.47 -4.83 -0.94
CA GLU A 53 -24.82 -5.59 -2.00
C GLU A 53 -23.46 -6.11 -1.54
N GLY A 54 -22.62 -5.25 -0.94
CA GLY A 54 -21.31 -5.67 -0.45
C GLY A 54 -21.40 -6.75 0.63
N ARG A 55 -22.39 -6.66 1.53
CA ARG A 55 -22.65 -7.70 2.53
C ARG A 55 -23.08 -9.02 1.90
N PHE A 56 -23.92 -8.98 0.86
CA PHE A 56 -24.30 -10.17 0.11
C PHE A 56 -23.09 -10.82 -0.57
N HIS A 57 -22.22 -10.02 -1.21
CA HIS A 57 -21.00 -10.51 -1.85
C HIS A 57 -20.04 -11.16 -0.85
N ALA A 58 -19.86 -10.54 0.32
CA ALA A 58 -19.05 -11.11 1.40
C ALA A 58 -19.61 -12.45 1.92
N TRP A 59 -20.94 -12.53 2.12
CA TRP A 59 -21.61 -13.77 2.50
C TRP A 59 -21.43 -14.87 1.44
N TYR A 60 -21.57 -14.52 0.17
CA TYR A 60 -21.43 -15.45 -0.95
C TYR A 60 -19.99 -15.98 -1.04
N ALA A 61 -18.99 -15.09 -0.96
CA ALA A 61 -17.57 -15.45 -1.00
C ALA A 61 -17.18 -16.41 0.14
N GLU A 62 -17.68 -16.18 1.36
CA GLU A 62 -17.43 -17.07 2.50
C GLU A 62 -18.00 -18.47 2.25
N ARG A 63 -19.19 -18.55 1.64
CA ARG A 63 -19.83 -19.82 1.32
C ARG A 63 -19.06 -20.58 0.25
N ASP A 64 -18.55 -19.91 -0.76
CA ASP A 64 -17.71 -20.54 -1.80
C ASP A 64 -16.37 -21.00 -1.23
N ARG A 65 -15.73 -20.21 -0.36
CA ARG A 65 -14.51 -20.60 0.36
C ARG A 65 -14.70 -21.90 1.15
N ARG A 66 -15.85 -22.06 1.83
CA ARG A 66 -16.20 -23.28 2.57
C ARG A 66 -16.49 -24.50 1.70
N ARG A 67 -16.90 -24.28 0.43
CA ARG A 67 -17.15 -25.37 -0.52
C ARG A 67 -15.87 -25.86 -1.19
N ALA A 68 -14.87 -24.98 -1.30
CA ALA A 68 -13.57 -25.29 -1.86
C ALA A 68 -12.58 -25.92 -0.87
N ALA A 69 -12.94 -25.96 0.43
CA ALA A 69 -12.18 -26.58 1.51
C ALA A 69 -12.72 -27.99 1.81
#